data_AF-A0A3D5B8B5-F1
#
_entry.id   AF-A0A3D5B8B5-F1
#
_cell.length_a   1.000
_cell.length_b   1.000
_cell.length_c   1.000
_cell.angle_alpha   90.00
_cell.angle_beta   90.00
_cell.angle_gamma   90.00
#
_symmetry.space_group_name_H-M   'P 1'
#
loop_
_entity.id
_entity.type
_entity.pdbx_description
1 polymer ?
#
loop_
_entity_poly.entity_id
_entity_poly.type
_entity_poly.pdbx_seq_one_letter_code
_entity_poly.pdbx_strand_id
1 'polypeptide(L)'
;MAENNIPVEPQQQPQVEPEFDFGPEIEVEGSGFSFQPIIGFELEIDGSVYMYSDDGNLEISLLGGVLEDDRSIADLNDALAGEFMENFDSFKLIEAGTDSIQEITGFLNRIEFVNAEEEGLGYGMICSPYLNQYFFILVITSAEYWLNFGQAVYEAIKSRIRFYPQFESVDINEAVNENPDLTIETFPGLSTEEDFLLQIEKGDTSLLLAARSPDQHDEVYLAALTAPDGLPLYQYVTEKGSIESRLGHDVIEGNFGELCFFFPRDNTVGLHAGPYRFAFGTKSGLPLEEIQVIIRSGRALEKQAMDLNLWIAADDETFESEDLTSGFLTELIESLTRRLSPLNLAPGRVEIFHAAPDELDTFSTLSVETDLADCSYMIAEAVNNRRALNIGLVQKLTAADGTSRTAVTAGTPGMILSSATPHGCILAAWPDFKDNIPLLADTLVEQLIAFCGIDLEGTQQVEGQPLVLNREIAWRLRRHPLFYNAE
;
A
#
# COMPACT_ATOMS: atom_id res chain seq x y z
N MET A 1 -13.55 -10.09 75.02
CA MET A 1 -12.40 -9.27 74.59
C MET A 1 -11.89 -9.85 73.29
N ALA A 2 -12.24 -9.19 72.20
CA ALA A 2 -11.65 -9.36 70.87
C ALA A 2 -12.02 -8.07 70.13
N GLU A 3 -11.10 -7.11 70.12
CA GLU A 3 -11.20 -5.90 69.30
C GLU A 3 -10.73 -6.28 67.90
N ASN A 4 -11.67 -6.28 66.95
CA ASN A 4 -11.38 -6.41 65.53
C ASN A 4 -10.89 -5.06 65.00
N ASN A 5 -9.58 -4.96 64.76
CA ASN A 5 -9.03 -3.95 63.87
C ASN A 5 -9.31 -4.38 62.42
N ILE A 6 -10.27 -3.73 61.78
CA ILE A 6 -10.46 -3.78 60.33
C ILE A 6 -9.55 -2.69 59.73
N PRO A 7 -8.65 -3.01 58.78
CA PRO A 7 -7.95 -1.98 58.03
C PRO A 7 -8.95 -1.24 57.15
N VAL A 8 -8.98 0.09 57.26
CA VAL A 8 -9.75 0.95 56.35
C VAL A 8 -9.02 0.94 55.00
N GLU A 9 -9.66 0.38 53.97
CA GLU A 9 -9.22 0.57 52.58
C GLU A 9 -9.25 2.07 52.25
N PRO A 10 -8.23 2.62 51.55
CA PRO A 10 -8.29 3.98 51.06
C PRO A 10 -9.46 4.09 50.07
N GLN A 11 -10.44 4.91 50.41
CA GLN A 11 -11.53 5.29 49.52
C GLN A 11 -10.93 5.98 48.31
N GLN A 12 -10.91 5.30 47.16
CA GLN A 12 -10.75 5.96 45.86
C GLN A 12 -11.91 6.93 45.71
N GLN A 13 -11.62 8.23 45.85
CA GLN A 13 -12.55 9.27 45.45
C GLN A 13 -12.79 9.13 43.93
N PRO A 14 -14.03 9.29 43.45
CA PRO A 14 -14.28 9.36 42.02
C PRO A 14 -13.50 10.56 41.47
N GLN A 15 -12.45 10.31 40.68
CA GLN A 15 -11.74 11.33 39.95
C GLN A 15 -12.74 12.00 39.00
N VAL A 16 -12.96 13.30 39.21
CA VAL A 16 -13.69 14.15 38.27
C VAL A 16 -12.76 14.27 37.06
N GLU A 17 -13.19 13.75 35.91
CA GLU A 17 -12.44 13.97 34.66
C GLU A 17 -12.28 15.47 34.45
N PRO A 18 -11.06 15.97 34.23
CA PRO A 18 -10.84 17.38 33.97
C PRO A 18 -11.57 17.79 32.68
N GLU A 19 -12.45 18.78 32.79
CA GLU A 19 -13.15 19.36 31.64
C GLU A 19 -12.24 20.44 31.04
N PHE A 20 -11.73 20.20 29.83
CA PHE A 20 -10.85 21.13 29.11
C PHE A 20 -11.66 22.00 28.15
N ASP A 21 -11.47 23.32 28.26
CA ASP A 21 -11.94 24.26 27.26
C ASP A 21 -10.91 24.35 26.13
N PHE A 22 -11.39 24.27 24.89
CA PHE A 22 -10.55 24.31 23.69
C PHE A 22 -10.74 25.61 22.91
N GLY A 23 -9.63 26.12 22.41
CA GLY A 23 -9.60 27.30 21.54
C GLY A 23 -10.15 27.04 20.14
N PRO A 24 -10.08 28.04 19.25
CA PRO A 24 -10.38 27.84 17.84
C PRO A 24 -9.43 26.82 17.22
N GLU A 25 -9.88 26.15 16.16
CA GLU A 25 -9.02 25.27 15.35
C GLU A 25 -7.92 26.10 14.67
N ILE A 26 -6.69 25.62 14.75
CA ILE A 26 -5.50 26.22 14.15
C ILE A 26 -4.92 25.22 13.17
N GLU A 27 -4.75 25.66 11.93
CA GLU A 27 -4.03 24.94 10.88
C GLU A 27 -2.53 25.20 11.03
N VAL A 28 -1.72 24.14 11.08
CA VAL A 28 -0.26 24.24 11.19
C VAL A 28 0.32 24.21 9.78
N GLU A 29 0.75 25.37 9.30
CA GLU A 29 1.24 25.56 7.93
C GLU A 29 2.39 24.61 7.61
N GLY A 30 2.22 23.80 6.55
CA GLY A 30 3.25 22.88 6.08
C GLY A 30 3.40 21.59 6.90
N SER A 31 2.46 21.27 7.80
CA SER A 31 2.53 20.07 8.65
C SER A 31 1.40 19.04 8.42
N GLY A 32 0.35 19.38 7.65
CA GLY A 32 -0.70 18.42 7.29
C GLY A 32 -1.68 18.06 8.41
N PHE A 33 -1.77 18.89 9.45
CA PHE A 33 -2.78 18.73 10.49
C PHE A 33 -3.26 20.08 11.03
N SER A 34 -4.45 20.06 11.61
CA SER A 34 -4.99 21.12 12.44
C SER A 34 -5.30 20.57 13.82
N PHE A 35 -5.31 21.46 14.81
CA PHE A 35 -5.62 21.09 16.19
C PHE A 35 -6.38 22.22 16.91
N GLN A 36 -7.01 21.92 18.04
CA GLN A 36 -7.55 22.93 18.95
C GLN A 36 -6.68 22.98 20.21
N PRO A 37 -6.09 24.14 20.57
CA PRO A 37 -5.26 24.26 21.78
C PRO A 37 -6.12 24.26 23.05
N ILE A 38 -5.55 23.84 24.17
CA ILE A 38 -6.21 23.96 25.48
C ILE A 38 -6.14 25.43 25.93
N ILE A 39 -7.28 25.99 26.33
CA ILE A 39 -7.33 27.37 26.82
C ILE A 39 -6.62 27.46 28.17
N GLY A 40 -5.71 28.43 28.30
CA GLY A 40 -4.93 28.66 29.52
C GLY A 40 -3.57 27.97 29.54
N PHE A 41 -3.17 27.34 28.43
CA PHE A 41 -1.82 26.86 28.21
C PHE A 41 -1.05 27.87 27.36
N GLU A 42 0.25 27.97 27.61
CA GLU A 42 1.14 28.71 26.73
C GLU A 42 1.36 27.89 25.44
N LEU A 43 1.44 28.60 24.31
CA LEU A 43 1.44 27.99 22.98
C LEU A 43 2.45 28.67 22.07
N GLU A 44 3.38 27.87 21.53
CA GLU A 44 4.35 28.27 20.52
C GLU A 44 4.13 27.45 19.23
N ILE A 45 4.15 28.12 18.08
CA ILE A 45 3.99 27.49 16.76
C ILE A 45 5.08 28.04 15.83
N ASP A 46 5.98 27.15 15.40
CA ASP A 46 7.04 27.46 14.41
C ASP A 46 7.36 26.19 13.60
N GLY A 47 6.44 25.79 12.70
CA GLY A 47 6.53 24.51 11.95
C GLY A 47 6.28 23.24 12.78
N SER A 48 6.39 23.36 14.11
CA SER A 48 5.90 22.40 15.10
C SER A 48 5.07 23.14 16.15
N VAL A 49 4.21 22.42 16.85
CA VAL A 49 3.43 22.94 17.98
C VAL A 49 4.12 22.53 19.27
N TYR A 50 4.35 23.50 20.14
CA TYR A 50 4.77 23.26 21.51
C TYR A 50 3.79 23.97 22.46
N MET A 51 3.17 23.21 23.36
CA MET A 51 2.14 23.69 24.27
C MET A 51 2.44 23.19 25.68
N TYR A 52 2.38 24.07 26.68
CA TYR A 52 2.72 23.70 28.05
C TYR A 52 1.86 24.44 29.08
N SER A 53 1.68 23.84 30.25
CA SER A 53 0.92 24.43 31.34
C SER A 53 1.72 25.54 32.06
N ASP A 54 1.01 26.53 32.61
CA ASP A 54 1.63 27.66 33.34
C ASP A 54 2.53 27.23 34.52
N ASP A 55 2.24 26.06 35.11
CA ASP A 55 3.01 25.47 36.21
C ASP A 55 4.17 24.58 35.75
N GLY A 56 4.36 24.42 34.43
CA GLY A 56 5.43 23.64 33.81
C GLY A 56 5.29 22.12 34.01
N ASN A 57 4.19 21.66 34.59
CA ASN A 57 4.00 20.24 34.88
C ASN A 57 3.66 19.43 33.64
N LEU A 58 3.14 20.03 32.58
CA LEU A 58 2.65 19.34 31.39
C LEU A 58 3.22 19.99 30.14
N GLU A 59 3.84 19.19 29.29
CA GLU A 59 4.40 19.60 28.01
C GLU A 59 3.83 18.71 26.90
N ILE A 60 3.46 19.36 25.79
CA ILE A 60 2.85 18.74 24.62
C ILE A 60 3.60 19.21 23.38
N SER A 61 4.01 18.28 22.55
CA SER A 61 4.63 18.54 21.26
C SER A 61 3.84 17.86 20.15
N LEU A 62 3.43 18.63 19.14
CA LEU A 62 2.80 18.10 17.94
C LEU A 62 3.65 18.44 16.72
N LEU A 63 3.97 17.44 15.92
CA LEU A 63 4.73 17.59 14.70
C LEU A 63 4.01 16.89 13.55
N GLY A 64 4.13 17.45 12.37
CA GLY A 64 3.71 16.81 11.14
C GLY A 64 4.67 17.16 10.04
N GLY A 65 4.90 16.24 9.11
CA GLY A 65 5.94 16.40 8.13
C GLY A 65 5.93 15.33 7.05
N VAL A 66 6.87 15.45 6.13
CA VAL A 66 7.10 14.47 5.06
C VAL A 66 7.69 13.20 5.67
N LEU A 67 7.06 12.06 5.41
CA LEU A 67 7.65 10.76 5.65
C LEU A 67 8.53 10.40 4.45
N GLU A 68 9.84 10.27 4.67
CA GLU A 68 10.81 9.92 3.64
C GLU A 68 10.71 8.42 3.30
N ASP A 69 10.84 8.07 2.01
CA ASP A 69 10.62 6.72 1.45
C ASP A 69 11.46 5.60 2.11
N ASP A 70 12.53 5.92 2.83
CA ASP A 70 13.46 4.96 3.45
C ASP A 70 13.39 4.91 4.99
N ARG A 71 12.47 5.66 5.62
CA ARG A 71 12.43 5.81 7.07
C ARG A 71 11.24 5.07 7.68
N SER A 72 11.52 4.04 8.49
CA SER A 72 10.52 3.37 9.32
C SER A 72 9.83 4.39 10.23
N ILE A 73 8.50 4.37 10.24
CA ILE A 73 7.71 5.27 11.09
C ILE A 73 7.94 4.96 12.58
N ALA A 74 8.22 3.71 12.95
CA ALA A 74 8.57 3.34 14.32
C ALA A 74 9.95 3.91 14.72
N ASP A 75 10.95 3.82 13.83
CA ASP A 75 12.27 4.43 14.06
C ASP A 75 12.17 5.96 14.13
N LEU A 76 11.26 6.56 13.34
CA LEU A 76 10.95 7.97 13.41
C LEU A 76 10.29 8.35 14.75
N ASN A 77 9.43 7.50 15.32
CA ASN A 77 8.85 7.69 16.65
C ASN A 77 9.93 7.83 17.73
N ASP A 78 10.88 6.89 17.73
CA ASP A 78 11.99 6.85 18.68
C ASP A 78 12.92 8.04 18.50
N ALA A 79 13.21 8.41 17.25
CA ALA A 79 14.04 9.56 16.92
C ALA A 79 13.40 10.88 17.39
N LEU A 80 12.13 11.12 17.06
CA LEU A 80 11.42 12.35 17.43
C LEU A 80 11.24 12.46 18.95
N ALA A 81 10.86 11.37 19.61
CA ALA A 81 10.81 11.34 21.07
C ALA A 81 12.20 11.57 21.67
N GLY A 82 13.25 10.95 21.13
CA GLY A 82 14.63 11.13 21.58
C GLY A 82 15.15 12.56 21.44
N GLU A 83 14.87 13.22 20.32
CA GLU A 83 15.20 14.64 20.08
C GLU A 83 14.51 15.55 21.09
N PHE A 84 13.22 15.33 21.35
CA PHE A 84 12.49 16.09 22.36
C PHE A 84 13.06 15.87 23.78
N MET A 85 13.47 14.64 24.08
CA MET A 85 13.99 14.26 25.40
C MET A 85 15.49 14.56 25.61
N GLU A 86 16.21 15.13 24.63
CA GLU A 86 17.67 15.32 24.66
C GLU A 86 18.16 16.15 25.87
N ASN A 87 17.33 17.07 26.36
CA ASN A 87 17.67 17.97 27.46
C ASN A 87 17.37 17.43 28.86
N PHE A 88 16.83 16.21 28.98
CA PHE A 88 16.53 15.57 30.26
C PHE A 88 17.72 14.77 30.79
N ASP A 89 17.85 14.65 32.11
CA ASP A 89 19.01 13.98 32.74
C ASP A 89 19.12 12.51 32.34
N SER A 90 17.96 11.83 32.20
CA SER A 90 17.85 10.52 31.59
C SER A 90 16.41 10.22 31.18
N PHE A 91 16.23 9.41 30.14
CA PHE A 91 14.92 8.93 29.71
C PHE A 91 14.99 7.48 29.21
N LYS A 92 13.82 6.85 29.13
CA LYS A 92 13.59 5.56 28.49
C LYS A 92 12.35 5.65 27.63
N LEU A 93 12.48 5.14 26.40
CA LEU A 93 11.36 4.86 25.52
C LEU A 93 11.04 3.36 25.67
N ILE A 94 9.78 3.06 25.93
CA ILE A 94 9.28 1.69 26.13
C ILE A 94 8.13 1.51 25.17
N GLU A 95 8.27 0.60 24.22
CA GLU A 95 7.19 0.21 23.31
C GLU A 95 5.93 -0.17 24.09
N ALA A 96 4.82 0.50 23.80
CA ALA A 96 3.55 0.38 24.52
C ALA A 96 2.39 -0.09 23.62
N GLY A 97 2.70 -0.56 22.41
CA GLY A 97 1.74 -1.09 21.44
C GLY A 97 1.30 -0.04 20.42
N THR A 98 0.01 -0.06 20.08
CA THR A 98 -0.59 0.85 19.10
C THR A 98 -1.75 1.65 19.69
N ASP A 99 -2.04 2.78 19.06
CA ASP A 99 -3.15 3.68 19.41
C ASP A 99 -3.69 4.32 18.12
N SER A 100 -4.82 5.04 18.16
CA SER A 100 -5.40 5.65 16.96
C SER A 100 -5.91 7.09 17.15
N ILE A 101 -5.85 7.84 16.06
CA ILE A 101 -6.44 9.18 15.91
C ILE A 101 -7.25 9.15 14.61
N GLN A 102 -8.56 9.47 14.68
CA GLN A 102 -9.47 9.41 13.52
C GLN A 102 -9.41 8.06 12.76
N GLU A 103 -9.35 6.95 13.49
CA GLU A 103 -9.23 5.56 12.94
C GLU A 103 -7.87 5.23 12.30
N ILE A 104 -6.95 6.20 12.21
CA ILE A 104 -5.58 5.97 11.74
C ILE A 104 -4.75 5.41 12.90
N THR A 105 -4.25 4.19 12.72
CA THR A 105 -3.44 3.50 13.72
C THR A 105 -1.99 3.99 13.68
N GLY A 106 -1.37 4.13 14.85
CA GLY A 106 0.00 4.56 15.03
C GLY A 106 0.73 3.78 16.12
N PHE A 107 2.05 3.94 16.16
CA PHE A 107 2.92 3.32 17.17
C PHE A 107 2.97 4.17 18.43
N LEU A 108 2.80 3.53 19.59
CA LEU A 108 2.77 4.19 20.88
C LEU A 108 4.00 3.79 21.71
N ASN A 109 4.73 4.79 22.16
CA ASN A 109 5.82 4.67 23.12
C ASN A 109 5.41 5.25 24.47
N ARG A 110 5.60 4.49 25.54
CA ARG A 110 5.63 5.04 26.90
C ARG A 110 6.99 5.66 27.16
N ILE A 111 6.95 6.89 27.65
CA ILE A 111 8.13 7.67 28.01
C ILE A 111 8.24 7.68 29.53
N GLU A 112 9.40 7.29 30.05
CA GLU A 112 9.78 7.45 31.45
C GLU A 112 11.02 8.32 31.51
N PHE A 113 11.02 9.39 32.31
CA PHE A 113 12.16 10.31 32.38
C PHE A 113 12.44 10.82 33.78
N VAL A 114 13.64 11.37 33.95
CA VAL A 114 14.09 12.02 35.17
C VAL A 114 14.66 13.39 34.79
N ASN A 115 14.21 14.43 35.49
CA ASN A 115 14.82 15.75 35.45
C ASN A 115 15.43 16.09 36.83
N ALA A 116 16.01 17.28 36.96
CA ALA A 116 16.72 17.68 38.17
C ALA A 116 15.83 17.76 39.44
N GLU A 117 14.51 17.79 39.29
CA GLU A 117 13.54 18.04 40.36
C GLU A 117 12.60 16.85 40.62
N GLU A 118 12.27 16.03 39.63
CA GLU A 118 11.28 14.96 39.71
C GLU A 118 11.37 13.87 38.61
N GLU A 119 10.63 12.77 38.82
CA GLU A 119 10.40 11.73 37.82
C GLU A 119 9.15 12.06 37.00
N GLY A 120 9.17 11.73 35.72
CA GLY A 120 8.08 12.02 34.80
C GLY A 120 7.69 10.85 33.90
N LEU A 121 6.46 10.94 33.38
CA LEU A 121 5.83 9.94 32.54
C LEU A 121 5.16 10.61 31.33
N GLY A 122 5.03 9.86 30.24
CA GLY A 122 4.35 10.36 29.06
C GLY A 122 4.07 9.31 28.01
N TYR A 123 3.45 9.76 26.92
CA TYR A 123 3.30 9.01 25.68
C TYR A 123 3.83 9.79 24.49
N GLY A 124 4.51 9.09 23.58
CA GLY A 124 4.80 9.53 22.23
C GLY A 124 4.10 8.61 21.24
N MET A 125 3.31 9.17 20.33
CA MET A 125 2.59 8.42 19.31
C MET A 125 2.90 9.01 17.94
N ILE A 126 3.18 8.14 16.97
CA ILE A 126 3.32 8.52 15.56
C ILE A 126 2.34 7.74 14.69
N CYS A 127 1.76 8.38 13.68
CA CYS A 127 0.95 7.72 12.66
C CYS A 127 1.17 8.33 11.28
N SER A 128 0.78 7.61 10.23
CA SER A 128 0.83 8.08 8.83
C SER A 128 -0.59 8.38 8.35
N PRO A 129 -1.10 9.61 8.52
CA PRO A 129 -2.48 9.92 8.14
C PRO A 129 -2.73 9.92 6.62
N TYR A 130 -1.70 10.18 5.82
CA TYR A 130 -1.73 10.14 4.36
C TYR A 130 -0.40 9.59 3.82
N LEU A 131 -0.34 9.28 2.53
CA LEU A 131 0.90 8.85 1.86
C LEU A 131 1.99 9.92 2.00
N ASN A 132 3.21 9.50 2.36
CA ASN A 132 4.38 10.39 2.58
C ASN A 132 4.16 11.47 3.65
N GLN A 133 3.22 11.27 4.56
CA GLN A 133 2.90 12.23 5.61
C GLN A 133 2.89 11.52 6.95
N TYR A 134 3.70 11.98 7.89
CA TYR A 134 3.62 11.54 9.27
C TYR A 134 3.00 12.62 10.16
N PHE A 135 2.40 12.18 11.25
CA PHE A 135 2.03 13.00 12.38
C PHE A 135 2.56 12.38 13.68
N PHE A 136 3.12 13.19 14.55
CA PHE A 136 3.66 12.80 15.85
C PHE A 136 3.07 13.67 16.96
N ILE A 137 2.63 13.04 18.05
CA ILE A 137 2.22 13.68 19.29
C ILE A 137 3.04 13.13 20.44
N LEU A 138 3.61 14.02 21.26
CA LEU A 138 4.24 13.68 22.52
C LEU A 138 3.59 14.48 23.63
N VAL A 139 3.23 13.81 24.72
CA VAL A 139 2.68 14.41 25.93
C VAL A 139 3.44 13.85 27.12
N ILE A 140 4.12 14.72 27.87
CA ILE A 140 4.88 14.35 29.07
C ILE A 140 4.49 15.23 30.26
N THR A 141 4.61 14.67 31.46
CA THR A 141 4.30 15.37 32.71
C THR A 141 5.00 14.71 33.89
N SER A 142 4.92 15.30 35.08
CA SER A 142 5.39 14.66 36.31
C SER A 142 4.66 13.34 36.56
N ALA A 143 5.33 12.35 37.16
CA ALA A 143 4.75 11.03 37.37
C ALA A 143 3.46 11.10 38.23
N GLU A 144 3.39 12.02 39.19
CA GLU A 144 2.19 12.26 40.00
C GLU A 144 1.04 12.81 39.16
N TYR A 145 1.31 13.79 38.30
CA TYR A 145 0.27 14.38 37.45
C TYR A 145 -0.22 13.39 36.39
N TRP A 146 0.67 12.57 35.84
CA TRP A 146 0.31 11.56 34.84
C TRP A 146 -0.73 10.57 35.37
N LEU A 147 -0.50 10.06 36.58
CA LEU A 147 -1.39 9.11 37.26
C LEU A 147 -2.77 9.69 37.60
N ASN A 148 -2.86 11.02 37.72
CA ASN A 148 -4.10 11.69 38.08
C ASN A 148 -4.86 12.26 36.88
N PHE A 149 -4.15 12.82 35.90
CA PHE A 149 -4.74 13.64 34.84
C PHE A 149 -4.06 13.48 33.46
N GLY A 150 -2.80 13.06 33.39
CA GLY A 150 -2.03 13.06 32.13
C GLY A 150 -2.67 12.23 31.01
N GLN A 151 -3.19 11.04 31.33
CA GLN A 151 -3.88 10.22 30.32
C GLN A 151 -5.16 10.90 29.79
N ALA A 152 -5.92 11.56 30.66
CA ALA A 152 -7.12 12.28 30.23
C ALA A 152 -6.78 13.46 29.32
N VAL A 153 -5.68 14.17 29.59
CA VAL A 153 -5.19 15.25 28.73
C VAL A 153 -4.78 14.72 27.35
N TYR A 154 -3.99 13.64 27.33
CA TYR A 154 -3.54 12.99 26.10
C TYR A 154 -4.72 12.62 25.20
N GLU A 155 -5.74 11.94 25.73
CA GLU A 155 -6.94 11.60 24.96
C GLU A 155 -7.75 12.83 24.53
N ALA A 156 -7.85 13.84 25.40
CA ALA A 156 -8.56 15.06 25.09
C ALA A 156 -7.92 15.80 23.90
N ILE A 157 -6.59 15.91 23.85
CA ILE A 157 -5.86 16.54 22.74
C ILE A 157 -6.00 15.72 21.47
N LYS A 158 -5.81 14.39 21.56
CA LYS A 158 -5.98 13.48 20.42
C LYS A 158 -7.32 13.65 19.72
N SER A 159 -8.39 13.79 20.51
CA SER A 159 -9.75 13.97 19.99
C SER A 159 -9.96 15.27 19.20
N ARG A 160 -9.02 16.22 19.27
CA ARG A 160 -9.09 17.54 18.64
C ARG A 160 -8.10 17.73 17.49
N ILE A 161 -7.42 16.67 17.08
CA ILE A 161 -6.56 16.67 15.90
C ILE A 161 -7.41 16.33 14.68
N ARG A 162 -7.16 17.03 13.57
CA ARG A 162 -7.69 16.67 12.26
C ARG A 162 -6.58 16.66 11.24
N PHE A 163 -6.56 15.61 10.43
CA PHE A 163 -5.62 15.51 9.33
C PHE A 163 -6.21 16.07 8.04
N TYR A 164 -5.34 16.61 7.20
CA TYR A 164 -5.63 16.90 5.80
C TYR A 164 -4.40 16.58 4.96
N PRO A 165 -4.58 16.18 3.69
CA PRO A 165 -3.46 15.87 2.82
C PRO A 165 -2.73 17.17 2.49
N GLN A 166 -1.46 17.25 2.87
CA GLN A 166 -0.62 18.43 2.63
C GLN A 166 0.56 18.10 1.73
N PHE A 167 1.12 16.91 1.90
CA PHE A 167 2.17 16.40 1.05
C PHE A 167 1.49 15.62 -0.05
N GLU A 168 1.12 16.34 -1.11
CA GLU A 168 0.91 15.69 -2.40
C GLU A 168 2.18 14.90 -2.71
N SER A 169 2.02 13.69 -3.24
CA SER A 169 3.13 12.99 -3.87
C SER A 169 3.92 14.03 -4.66
N VAL A 170 5.25 14.02 -4.54
CA VAL A 170 6.04 14.61 -5.61
C VAL A 170 5.56 13.88 -6.85
N ASP A 171 4.72 14.59 -7.60
CA ASP A 171 4.24 14.18 -8.88
C ASP A 171 5.47 13.69 -9.64
N ILE A 172 5.30 12.58 -10.34
CA ILE A 172 6.32 11.79 -11.06
C ILE A 172 6.97 12.62 -12.21
N ASN A 173 6.86 13.94 -12.17
CA ASN A 173 7.29 14.94 -13.14
C ASN A 173 8.71 15.48 -12.92
N GLU A 174 9.41 15.13 -11.83
CA GLU A 174 10.89 15.15 -11.80
C GLU A 174 11.47 13.73 -11.81
N ALA A 175 10.87 12.82 -12.59
CA ALA A 175 11.64 11.69 -13.09
C ALA A 175 12.78 12.22 -13.96
N VAL A 176 14.02 12.12 -13.48
CA VAL A 176 15.10 11.66 -14.34
C VAL A 176 14.52 10.43 -15.03
N ASN A 177 14.13 10.55 -16.30
CA ASN A 177 13.24 9.65 -17.03
C ASN A 177 13.57 8.15 -16.81
N GLU A 178 13.12 7.56 -15.69
CA GLU A 178 13.49 6.20 -15.29
C GLU A 178 12.88 5.19 -16.26
N ASN A 179 11.76 5.57 -16.88
CA ASN A 179 10.97 4.75 -17.79
C ASN A 179 10.65 5.51 -19.08
N PRO A 180 11.64 5.70 -19.98
CA PRO A 180 11.50 6.55 -21.17
C PRO A 180 10.49 6.03 -22.20
N ASP A 181 10.03 4.79 -22.07
CA ASP A 181 8.99 4.19 -22.90
C ASP A 181 7.59 4.26 -22.28
N LEU A 182 7.44 4.81 -21.08
CA LEU A 182 6.16 4.95 -20.39
C LEU A 182 5.74 6.41 -20.25
N THR A 183 4.45 6.67 -20.40
CA THR A 183 3.78 7.89 -19.97
C THR A 183 2.81 7.51 -18.85
N ILE A 184 2.91 8.17 -17.70
CA ILE A 184 2.11 7.88 -16.52
C ILE A 184 1.30 9.13 -16.21
N GLU A 185 -0.02 8.99 -16.12
CA GLU A 185 -0.94 10.10 -15.85
C GLU A 185 -1.93 9.66 -14.78
N THR A 186 -2.13 10.51 -13.76
CA THR A 186 -3.15 10.30 -12.72
C THR A 186 -4.18 11.39 -12.82
N PHE A 187 -5.45 11.01 -12.85
CA PHE A 187 -6.59 11.90 -12.97
C PHE A 187 -7.43 11.83 -11.69
N PRO A 188 -7.58 12.95 -10.95
CA PRO A 188 -8.40 12.98 -9.75
C PRO A 188 -9.89 13.01 -10.11
N GLY A 189 -10.70 12.28 -9.37
CA GLY A 189 -12.15 12.40 -9.26
C GLY A 189 -12.94 12.25 -10.57
N LEU A 190 -13.67 11.14 -10.73
CA LEU A 190 -14.64 10.98 -11.83
C LEU A 190 -16.05 10.72 -11.30
N SER A 191 -17.00 11.58 -11.68
CA SER A 191 -18.41 11.36 -11.32
C SER A 191 -18.99 10.13 -12.02
N THR A 192 -19.95 9.45 -11.41
CA THR A 192 -20.56 8.21 -11.97
C THR A 192 -21.25 8.39 -13.33
N GLU A 193 -21.59 9.62 -13.71
CA GLU A 193 -22.25 9.96 -14.98
C GLU A 193 -21.29 10.60 -15.99
N GLU A 194 -20.01 10.75 -15.63
CA GLU A 194 -19.00 11.37 -16.48
C GLU A 194 -18.23 10.32 -17.29
N ASP A 195 -18.05 10.62 -18.57
CA ASP A 195 -17.18 9.85 -19.44
C ASP A 195 -15.72 10.32 -19.24
N PHE A 196 -14.82 9.39 -18.96
CA PHE A 196 -13.38 9.62 -18.95
C PHE A 196 -12.83 9.59 -20.39
N LEU A 197 -12.16 10.67 -20.80
CA LEU A 197 -11.58 10.82 -22.13
C LEU A 197 -10.05 10.68 -22.05
N LEU A 198 -9.52 9.64 -22.70
CA LEU A 198 -8.09 9.39 -22.77
C LEU A 198 -7.59 9.63 -24.20
N GLN A 199 -6.62 10.53 -24.35
CA GLN A 199 -6.00 10.80 -25.64
C GLN A 199 -4.84 9.84 -25.87
N ILE A 200 -4.92 9.01 -26.92
CA ILE A 200 -3.84 8.10 -27.31
C ILE A 200 -3.05 8.69 -28.47
N GLU A 201 -1.74 8.73 -28.33
CA GLU A 201 -0.84 9.32 -29.30
C GLU A 201 -0.34 8.32 -30.34
N LYS A 202 0.16 8.86 -31.45
CA LYS A 202 0.73 8.03 -32.50
C LYS A 202 2.07 7.44 -32.04
N GLY A 203 2.09 6.14 -31.81
CA GLY A 203 3.31 5.42 -31.39
C GLY A 203 3.09 4.62 -30.12
N ASP A 204 1.99 4.88 -29.43
CA ASP A 204 1.53 4.11 -28.29
C ASP A 204 1.10 2.71 -28.73
N THR A 205 1.36 1.74 -27.86
CA THR A 205 1.18 0.32 -28.18
C THR A 205 0.30 -0.43 -27.21
N SER A 206 0.19 0.06 -25.97
CA SER A 206 -0.70 -0.46 -24.96
C SER A 206 -0.99 0.60 -23.90
N LEU A 207 -2.06 0.37 -23.14
CA LEU A 207 -2.40 1.09 -21.94
C LEU A 207 -2.71 0.08 -20.81
N LEU A 208 -2.30 0.41 -19.61
CA LEU A 208 -2.77 -0.18 -18.35
C LEU A 208 -3.46 0.95 -17.58
N LEU A 209 -4.66 0.70 -17.07
CA LEU A 209 -5.46 1.67 -16.36
C LEU A 209 -5.91 1.07 -15.03
N ALA A 210 -5.84 1.85 -13.96
CA ALA A 210 -6.47 1.54 -12.67
C ALA A 210 -7.50 2.62 -12.34
N ALA A 211 -8.72 2.22 -11.99
CA ALA A 211 -9.79 3.11 -11.55
C ALA A 211 -10.13 2.77 -10.09
N ARG A 212 -10.12 3.77 -9.20
CA ARG A 212 -10.29 3.57 -7.76
C ARG A 212 -11.52 4.23 -7.19
N SER A 213 -12.20 3.53 -6.30
CA SER A 213 -13.27 4.02 -5.45
C SER A 213 -12.68 4.52 -4.12
N PRO A 214 -13.25 5.56 -3.49
CA PRO A 214 -12.87 5.97 -2.15
C PRO A 214 -13.23 4.93 -1.07
N ASP A 215 -14.06 3.93 -1.38
CA ASP A 215 -14.34 2.79 -0.50
C ASP A 215 -13.58 1.55 -0.97
N GLN A 216 -12.61 1.12 -0.16
CA GLN A 216 -11.77 -0.06 -0.39
C GLN A 216 -12.53 -1.39 -0.38
N HIS A 217 -13.83 -1.41 -0.07
CA HIS A 217 -14.67 -2.63 -0.15
C HIS A 217 -15.64 -2.59 -1.33
N ASP A 218 -15.62 -1.53 -2.13
CA ASP A 218 -16.52 -1.38 -3.26
C ASP A 218 -16.09 -2.26 -4.44
N GLU A 219 -17.06 -2.57 -5.30
CA GLU A 219 -16.81 -3.21 -6.59
C GLU A 219 -16.82 -2.12 -7.67
N VAL A 220 -15.76 -2.06 -8.46
CA VAL A 220 -15.61 -1.10 -9.57
C VAL A 220 -15.71 -1.86 -10.89
N TYR A 221 -16.48 -1.36 -11.85
CA TYR A 221 -16.64 -2.01 -13.15
C TYR A 221 -16.54 -1.02 -14.30
N LEU A 222 -16.05 -1.51 -15.44
CA LEU A 222 -16.08 -0.78 -16.70
C LEU A 222 -17.49 -0.88 -17.28
N ALA A 223 -18.20 0.23 -17.39
CA ALA A 223 -19.54 0.26 -17.99
C ALA A 223 -19.47 0.32 -19.52
N ALA A 224 -18.55 1.09 -20.08
CA ALA A 224 -18.37 1.18 -21.53
C ALA A 224 -16.95 1.59 -21.94
N LEU A 225 -16.54 1.13 -23.13
CA LEU A 225 -15.34 1.59 -23.83
C LEU A 225 -15.65 1.83 -25.30
N THR A 226 -15.42 3.06 -25.76
CA THR A 226 -15.59 3.46 -27.16
C THR A 226 -14.25 3.85 -27.78
N ALA A 227 -13.97 3.34 -28.98
CA ALA A 227 -12.79 3.69 -29.76
C ALA A 227 -12.88 5.10 -30.39
N PRO A 228 -11.76 5.68 -30.87
CA PRO A 228 -11.72 7.01 -31.46
C PRO A 228 -12.61 7.24 -32.68
N ASP A 229 -12.96 6.17 -33.41
CA ASP A 229 -13.85 6.20 -34.56
C ASP A 229 -15.35 6.13 -34.17
N GLY A 230 -15.65 6.07 -32.87
CA GLY A 230 -16.98 5.93 -32.31
C GLY A 230 -17.48 4.49 -32.22
N LEU A 231 -16.65 3.49 -32.57
CA LEU A 231 -17.02 2.09 -32.44
C LEU A 231 -17.07 1.67 -30.95
N PRO A 232 -18.20 1.15 -30.44
CA PRO A 232 -18.21 0.54 -29.11
C PRO A 232 -17.38 -0.73 -29.11
N LEU A 233 -16.38 -0.78 -28.24
CA LEU A 233 -15.53 -1.95 -28.00
C LEU A 233 -16.09 -2.81 -26.86
N TYR A 234 -16.68 -2.16 -25.86
CA TYR A 234 -17.28 -2.82 -24.71
C TYR A 234 -18.48 -2.02 -24.20
N GLN A 235 -19.54 -2.71 -23.80
CA GLN A 235 -20.67 -2.13 -23.10
C GLN A 235 -21.30 -3.17 -22.16
N TYR A 236 -21.39 -2.83 -20.89
CA TYR A 236 -22.10 -3.59 -19.86
C TYR A 236 -23.39 -2.87 -19.49
N VAL A 237 -24.52 -3.57 -19.63
CA VAL A 237 -25.85 -3.05 -19.28
C VAL A 237 -26.29 -3.69 -17.97
N THR A 238 -26.01 -3.03 -16.86
CA THR A 238 -26.28 -3.48 -15.48
C THR A 238 -27.73 -3.95 -15.28
N GLU A 239 -28.71 -3.19 -15.77
CA GLU A 239 -30.14 -3.51 -15.65
C GLU A 239 -30.54 -4.88 -16.24
N LYS A 240 -29.82 -5.32 -17.27
CA LYS A 240 -30.09 -6.57 -17.99
C LYS A 240 -29.08 -7.67 -17.67
N GLY A 241 -27.99 -7.33 -16.98
CA GLY A 241 -26.82 -8.21 -16.81
C GLY A 241 -26.25 -8.67 -18.16
N SER A 242 -26.36 -7.86 -19.21
CA SER A 242 -25.94 -8.24 -20.57
C SER A 242 -24.70 -7.48 -21.00
N ILE A 243 -23.79 -8.18 -21.67
CA ILE A 243 -22.54 -7.63 -22.19
C ILE A 243 -22.59 -7.62 -23.73
N GLU A 244 -22.27 -6.48 -24.31
CA GLU A 244 -21.96 -6.33 -25.73
C GLU A 244 -20.48 -5.96 -25.85
N SER A 245 -19.65 -6.91 -26.30
CA SER A 245 -18.20 -6.75 -26.21
C SER A 245 -17.47 -7.35 -27.41
N ARG A 246 -16.42 -6.66 -27.81
CA ARG A 246 -15.37 -7.11 -28.74
C ARG A 246 -14.09 -7.50 -28.00
N LEU A 247 -14.07 -7.39 -26.68
CA LEU A 247 -12.89 -7.56 -25.82
C LEU A 247 -12.94 -8.82 -24.95
N GLY A 248 -14.03 -9.58 -24.98
CA GLY A 248 -14.24 -10.76 -24.13
C GLY A 248 -15.72 -10.98 -23.77
N HIS A 249 -15.99 -12.05 -23.05
CA HIS A 249 -17.36 -12.46 -22.68
C HIS A 249 -17.77 -12.10 -21.25
N ASP A 250 -16.82 -11.71 -20.41
CA ASP A 250 -17.05 -11.44 -18.98
C ASP A 250 -17.22 -9.96 -18.65
N VAL A 251 -17.80 -9.70 -17.48
CA VAL A 251 -17.84 -8.37 -16.89
C VAL A 251 -16.40 -7.95 -16.58
N ILE A 252 -16.03 -6.73 -16.96
CA ILE A 252 -14.75 -6.17 -16.58
C ILE A 252 -14.98 -5.45 -15.26
N GLU A 253 -14.74 -6.16 -14.17
CA GLU A 253 -14.92 -5.70 -12.80
C GLU A 253 -13.68 -5.99 -11.97
N GLY A 254 -13.50 -5.19 -10.93
CA GLY A 254 -12.48 -5.32 -9.92
C GLY A 254 -13.08 -5.22 -8.53
N ASN A 255 -12.29 -5.62 -7.55
CA ASN A 255 -12.67 -5.71 -6.15
C ASN A 255 -11.72 -4.85 -5.30
N PHE A 256 -11.96 -4.82 -4.00
CA PHE A 256 -11.15 -4.04 -3.06
C PHE A 256 -11.04 -2.54 -3.45
N GLY A 257 -12.12 -1.98 -4.00
CA GLY A 257 -12.16 -0.58 -4.43
C GLY A 257 -11.36 -0.26 -5.70
N GLU A 258 -10.74 -1.22 -6.39
CA GLU A 258 -9.93 -0.97 -7.59
C GLU A 258 -10.37 -1.85 -8.78
N LEU A 259 -10.41 -1.26 -9.97
CA LEU A 259 -10.47 -1.97 -11.24
C LEU A 259 -9.21 -1.72 -12.05
N CYS A 260 -8.53 -2.81 -12.44
CA CYS A 260 -7.43 -2.76 -13.40
C CYS A 260 -7.89 -3.19 -14.80
N PHE A 261 -7.40 -2.50 -15.83
CA PHE A 261 -7.73 -2.77 -17.23
C PHE A 261 -6.49 -2.63 -18.13
N PHE A 262 -6.16 -3.70 -18.86
CA PHE A 262 -5.09 -3.71 -19.85
C PHE A 262 -5.67 -3.77 -21.27
N PHE A 263 -5.13 -2.96 -22.17
CA PHE A 263 -5.54 -2.93 -23.58
C PHE A 263 -4.34 -2.64 -24.51
N PRO A 264 -4.21 -3.34 -25.66
CA PRO A 264 -5.13 -4.30 -26.25
C PRO A 264 -5.13 -5.68 -25.58
N ARG A 265 -6.30 -6.31 -25.44
CA ARG A 265 -6.45 -7.65 -24.84
C ARG A 265 -6.08 -8.79 -25.78
N ASP A 266 -6.21 -8.58 -27.09
CA ASP A 266 -5.85 -9.54 -28.13
C ASP A 266 -5.12 -8.88 -29.32
N ASN A 267 -4.88 -9.63 -30.39
CA ASN A 267 -4.25 -9.12 -31.62
C ASN A 267 -5.26 -8.66 -32.69
N THR A 268 -6.56 -8.74 -32.41
CA THR A 268 -7.64 -8.41 -33.36
C THR A 268 -8.09 -6.97 -33.22
N VAL A 269 -8.09 -6.44 -32.00
CA VAL A 269 -8.41 -5.04 -31.68
C VAL A 269 -7.15 -4.33 -31.22
N GLY A 270 -6.61 -3.45 -32.07
CA GLY A 270 -5.42 -2.67 -31.74
C GLY A 270 -5.72 -1.37 -30.99
N LEU A 271 -4.68 -0.81 -30.37
CA LEU A 271 -4.69 0.55 -29.85
C LEU A 271 -4.48 1.55 -31.00
N HIS A 272 -5.45 2.43 -31.22
CA HIS A 272 -5.48 3.41 -32.31
C HIS A 272 -5.31 4.83 -31.78
N ALA A 273 -4.52 5.66 -32.44
CA ALA A 273 -4.38 7.05 -32.00
C ALA A 273 -5.72 7.81 -32.07
N GLY A 274 -5.97 8.65 -31.07
CA GLY A 274 -7.18 9.45 -30.90
C GLY A 274 -7.83 9.31 -29.53
N PRO A 275 -8.97 9.99 -29.31
CA PRO A 275 -9.65 9.99 -28.02
C PRO A 275 -10.44 8.71 -27.80
N TYR A 276 -10.07 7.93 -26.80
CA TYR A 276 -10.91 6.87 -26.25
C TYR A 276 -11.83 7.41 -25.18
N ARG A 277 -12.99 6.77 -25.04
CA ARG A 277 -13.98 7.13 -24.04
C ARG A 277 -14.31 5.93 -23.16
N PHE A 278 -14.08 6.09 -21.87
CA PHE A 278 -14.36 5.11 -20.84
C PHE A 278 -15.52 5.62 -19.98
N ALA A 279 -16.43 4.72 -19.63
CA ALA A 279 -17.43 4.96 -18.60
C ALA A 279 -17.24 3.89 -17.53
N PHE A 280 -17.24 4.30 -16.27
CA PHE A 280 -17.07 3.42 -15.12
C PHE A 280 -18.32 3.46 -14.24
N GLY A 281 -18.50 2.44 -13.43
CA GLY A 281 -19.50 2.44 -12.37
C GLY A 281 -18.95 1.76 -11.13
N THR A 282 -19.56 2.10 -10.01
CA THR A 282 -19.32 1.47 -8.71
C THR A 282 -20.60 0.80 -8.24
N LYS A 283 -20.50 -0.22 -7.40
CA LYS A 283 -21.67 -0.89 -6.83
C LYS A 283 -22.38 -0.03 -5.80
N SER A 284 -21.62 0.74 -5.03
CA SER A 284 -22.14 1.73 -4.09
C SER A 284 -22.82 2.93 -4.77
N GLY A 285 -22.47 3.22 -6.03
CA GLY A 285 -22.87 4.44 -6.74
C GLY A 285 -22.05 5.67 -6.33
N LEU A 286 -20.95 5.50 -5.60
CA LEU A 286 -19.99 6.56 -5.30
C LEU A 286 -19.16 6.92 -6.55
N PRO A 287 -18.71 8.18 -6.67
CA PRO A 287 -17.76 8.58 -7.71
C PRO A 287 -16.42 7.85 -7.51
N LEU A 288 -15.62 7.79 -8.58
CA LEU A 288 -14.23 7.35 -8.47
C LEU A 288 -13.40 8.43 -7.79
N GLU A 289 -12.47 8.01 -6.95
CA GLU A 289 -11.46 8.87 -6.33
C GLU A 289 -10.37 9.25 -7.32
N GLU A 290 -9.88 8.29 -8.12
CA GLU A 290 -8.86 8.52 -9.13
C GLU A 290 -8.86 7.50 -10.27
N ILE A 291 -8.23 7.90 -11.37
CA ILE A 291 -7.87 7.01 -12.48
C ILE A 291 -6.39 7.20 -12.79
N GLN A 292 -5.60 6.14 -12.64
CA GLN A 292 -4.21 6.11 -13.07
C GLN A 292 -4.10 5.41 -14.42
N VAL A 293 -3.32 5.98 -15.34
CA VAL A 293 -3.09 5.46 -16.68
C VAL A 293 -1.59 5.36 -16.94
N ILE A 294 -1.16 4.19 -17.42
CA ILE A 294 0.20 3.93 -17.86
C ILE A 294 0.14 3.54 -19.34
N ILE A 295 0.62 4.44 -20.20
CA ILE A 295 0.71 4.24 -21.64
C ILE A 295 2.12 3.81 -21.98
N ARG A 296 2.25 2.75 -22.77
CA ARG A 296 3.55 2.31 -23.28
C ARG A 296 3.71 2.66 -24.76
N SER A 297 4.79 3.36 -25.07
CA SER A 297 5.13 3.79 -26.42
C SER A 297 6.32 3.01 -26.99
N GLY A 298 6.42 2.97 -28.32
CA GLY A 298 7.57 2.39 -29.01
C GLY A 298 7.38 0.93 -29.45
N ARG A 299 8.43 0.33 -30.02
CA ARG A 299 8.33 -0.99 -30.66
C ARG A 299 8.90 -2.09 -29.79
N ALA A 300 8.04 -2.98 -29.30
CA ALA A 300 8.44 -4.21 -28.59
C ALA A 300 8.92 -5.34 -29.54
N LEU A 301 9.86 -5.02 -30.44
CA LEU A 301 10.44 -5.99 -31.38
C LEU A 301 11.68 -6.69 -30.82
N GLU A 302 12.42 -6.00 -29.97
CA GLU A 302 13.66 -6.47 -29.34
C GLU A 302 13.36 -7.36 -28.14
N LYS A 303 14.41 -7.93 -27.55
CA LYS A 303 14.29 -8.75 -26.35
C LYS A 303 13.71 -7.89 -25.23
N GLN A 304 12.71 -8.38 -24.52
CA GLN A 304 12.10 -7.64 -23.42
C GLN A 304 12.49 -8.28 -22.09
N ALA A 305 12.76 -7.45 -21.09
CA ALA A 305 13.01 -7.87 -19.72
C ALA A 305 11.90 -7.40 -18.78
N MET A 306 11.82 -8.06 -17.63
CA MET A 306 10.95 -7.71 -16.52
C MET A 306 11.74 -7.94 -15.23
N ASP A 307 11.72 -6.94 -14.36
CA ASP A 307 12.33 -7.04 -13.03
C ASP A 307 11.39 -7.72 -12.05
N LEU A 308 11.96 -8.28 -10.98
CA LEU A 308 11.23 -8.95 -9.91
C LEU A 308 11.59 -8.34 -8.55
N ASN A 309 10.58 -8.06 -7.74
CA ASN A 309 10.76 -7.84 -6.30
C ASN A 309 10.30 -9.11 -5.59
N LEU A 310 11.19 -9.74 -4.83
CA LEU A 310 10.87 -10.89 -3.99
C LEU A 310 10.77 -10.41 -2.54
N TRP A 311 9.55 -10.33 -2.03
CA TRP A 311 9.28 -10.04 -0.63
C TRP A 311 9.13 -11.34 0.15
N ILE A 312 9.94 -11.52 1.19
CA ILE A 312 10.10 -12.79 1.90
C ILE A 312 9.39 -12.72 3.25
N ALA A 313 8.25 -13.40 3.35
CA ALA A 313 7.50 -13.62 4.58
C ALA A 313 7.36 -15.13 4.87
N ALA A 314 8.47 -15.85 4.74
CA ALA A 314 8.57 -17.27 5.05
C ALA A 314 9.78 -17.51 5.96
N ASP A 315 9.58 -18.28 7.03
CA ASP A 315 10.62 -18.67 7.97
C ASP A 315 11.33 -19.93 7.43
N ASP A 316 12.40 -19.74 6.68
CA ASP A 316 13.18 -20.83 6.06
C ASP A 316 14.67 -20.49 5.94
N GLU A 317 15.51 -21.50 6.23
CA GLU A 317 16.97 -21.40 6.24
C GLU A 317 17.58 -20.91 4.91
N THR A 318 16.84 -21.09 3.80
CA THR A 318 17.25 -20.62 2.48
C THR A 318 17.52 -19.11 2.47
N PHE A 319 16.80 -18.35 3.31
CA PHE A 319 16.86 -16.89 3.35
C PHE A 319 17.71 -16.33 4.50
N GLU A 320 18.29 -17.19 5.34
CA GLU A 320 19.08 -16.77 6.51
C GLU A 320 20.53 -16.39 6.18
N SER A 321 21.05 -16.83 5.01
CA SER A 321 22.45 -16.58 4.63
C SER A 321 22.58 -16.13 3.18
N GLU A 322 23.50 -15.19 2.94
CA GLU A 322 23.75 -14.65 1.60
C GLU A 322 24.10 -15.74 0.57
N ASP A 323 24.82 -16.78 0.98
CA ASP A 323 25.22 -17.88 0.09
C ASP A 323 24.01 -18.73 -0.36
N LEU A 324 23.11 -19.07 0.56
CA LEU A 324 21.91 -19.85 0.24
C LEU A 324 20.93 -19.04 -0.59
N THR A 325 20.70 -17.78 -0.20
CA THR A 325 19.86 -16.84 -0.95
C THR A 325 20.40 -16.64 -2.37
N SER A 326 21.72 -16.48 -2.53
CA SER A 326 22.36 -16.36 -3.85
C SER A 326 22.20 -17.63 -4.68
N GLY A 327 22.29 -18.81 -4.06
CA GLY A 327 22.04 -20.10 -4.71
C GLY A 327 20.61 -20.21 -5.25
N PHE A 328 19.63 -19.88 -4.41
CA PHE A 328 18.22 -19.81 -4.78
C PHE A 328 17.98 -18.85 -5.96
N LEU A 329 18.48 -17.61 -5.87
CA LEU A 329 18.32 -16.61 -6.93
C LEU A 329 18.91 -17.07 -8.26
N THR A 330 20.09 -17.70 -8.22
CA THR A 330 20.75 -18.23 -9.42
C THR A 330 19.85 -19.29 -10.08
N GLU A 331 19.33 -20.25 -9.30
CA GLU A 331 18.48 -21.30 -9.83
C GLU A 331 17.14 -20.76 -10.37
N LEU A 332 16.56 -19.77 -9.70
CA LEU A 332 15.33 -19.09 -10.14
C LEU A 332 15.55 -18.36 -11.47
N ILE A 333 16.60 -17.55 -11.59
CA ILE A 333 16.93 -16.80 -12.80
C ILE A 333 17.22 -17.76 -13.98
N GLU A 334 17.97 -18.84 -13.75
CA GLU A 334 18.21 -19.86 -14.77
C GLU A 334 16.91 -20.54 -15.23
N SER A 335 16.04 -20.86 -14.27
CA SER A 335 14.75 -21.49 -14.52
C SER A 335 13.79 -20.58 -15.30
N LEU A 336 13.70 -19.30 -14.95
CA LEU A 336 12.92 -18.30 -15.67
C LEU A 336 13.49 -18.05 -17.07
N THR A 337 14.82 -17.92 -17.20
CA THR A 337 15.49 -17.71 -18.48
C THR A 337 15.19 -18.83 -19.47
N ARG A 338 15.18 -20.09 -19.02
CA ARG A 338 14.86 -21.26 -19.86
C ARG A 338 13.43 -21.18 -20.43
N ARG A 339 12.48 -20.63 -19.67
CA ARG A 339 11.06 -20.50 -20.04
C ARG A 339 10.77 -19.30 -20.92
N LEU A 340 11.43 -18.18 -20.63
CA LEU A 340 11.17 -16.88 -21.25
C LEU A 340 11.98 -16.66 -22.55
N SER A 341 13.22 -17.16 -22.62
CA SER A 341 14.10 -16.92 -23.76
C SER A 341 13.58 -17.40 -25.12
N PRO A 342 12.83 -18.52 -25.26
CA PRO A 342 12.27 -18.94 -26.55
C PRO A 342 11.28 -17.93 -27.16
N LEU A 343 10.85 -16.96 -26.36
CA LEU A 343 9.81 -15.99 -26.69
C LEU A 343 10.30 -14.55 -26.71
N ASN A 344 11.63 -14.38 -26.71
CA ASN A 344 12.28 -13.08 -26.68
C ASN A 344 11.96 -12.27 -25.40
N LEU A 345 11.76 -12.99 -24.30
CA LEU A 345 11.58 -12.47 -22.95
C LEU A 345 12.77 -12.89 -22.07
N ALA A 346 13.04 -12.16 -21.00
CA ALA A 346 14.02 -12.54 -19.98
C ALA A 346 13.66 -11.98 -18.60
N PRO A 347 14.13 -12.63 -17.52
CA PRO A 347 14.21 -11.96 -16.23
C PRO A 347 15.24 -10.81 -16.32
N GLY A 348 14.93 -9.68 -15.69
CA GLY A 348 15.80 -8.54 -15.50
C GLY A 348 16.49 -8.59 -14.13
N ARG A 349 16.50 -7.46 -13.41
CA ARG A 349 17.00 -7.36 -12.04
C ARG A 349 16.03 -8.07 -11.09
N VAL A 350 16.59 -8.76 -10.10
CA VAL A 350 15.84 -9.36 -9.00
C VAL A 350 16.31 -8.72 -7.71
N GLU A 351 15.37 -8.19 -6.93
CA GLU A 351 15.61 -7.63 -5.60
C GLU A 351 14.93 -8.48 -4.55
N ILE A 352 15.54 -8.54 -3.36
CA ILE A 352 14.99 -9.26 -2.21
C ILE A 352 14.73 -8.26 -1.10
N PHE A 353 13.55 -8.39 -0.51
CA PHE A 353 13.09 -7.63 0.64
C PHE A 353 12.65 -8.65 1.70
N HIS A 354 13.08 -8.48 2.93
CA HIS A 354 12.64 -9.32 4.03
C HIS A 354 11.51 -8.63 4.76
N ALA A 355 10.43 -9.36 5.04
CA ALA A 355 9.35 -8.87 5.87
C ALA A 355 9.89 -8.49 7.26
N ALA A 356 9.43 -7.37 7.80
CA ALA A 356 9.68 -7.01 9.18
C ALA A 356 9.05 -8.05 10.14
N PRO A 357 9.50 -8.16 11.40
CA PRO A 357 8.99 -9.19 12.31
C PRO A 357 7.46 -9.18 12.51
N ASP A 358 6.85 -8.00 12.58
CA ASP A 358 5.41 -7.79 12.69
C ASP A 358 4.66 -8.13 11.39
N GLU A 359 5.27 -7.81 10.24
CA GLU A 359 4.76 -8.22 8.93
C GLU A 359 4.82 -9.74 8.75
N LEU A 360 5.88 -10.39 9.24
CA LEU A 360 6.00 -11.85 9.21
C LEU A 360 4.92 -12.52 10.07
N ASP A 361 4.69 -12.00 11.28
CA ASP A 361 3.64 -12.49 12.17
C ASP A 361 2.24 -12.34 11.57
N THR A 362 2.01 -11.27 10.80
CA THR A 362 0.72 -10.97 10.18
C THR A 362 0.51 -11.71 8.86
N PHE A 363 1.52 -11.74 7.98
CA PHE A 363 1.37 -12.11 6.57
C PHE A 363 2.08 -13.41 6.18
N SER A 364 2.70 -14.14 7.12
CA SER A 364 3.26 -15.46 6.81
C SER A 364 2.19 -16.49 6.42
N THR A 365 0.99 -16.39 6.99
CA THR A 365 -0.15 -17.27 6.68
C THR A 365 -1.36 -16.43 6.27
N LEU A 366 -1.80 -16.57 5.02
CA LEU A 366 -2.80 -15.67 4.43
C LEU A 366 -4.04 -16.42 3.98
N SER A 367 -5.18 -15.78 4.22
CA SER A 367 -6.45 -16.02 3.55
C SER A 367 -6.51 -15.14 2.28
N VAL A 368 -6.65 -15.79 1.13
CA VAL A 368 -6.68 -15.12 -0.19
C VAL A 368 -7.82 -14.10 -0.28
N GLU A 369 -8.94 -14.35 0.40
CA GLU A 369 -10.13 -13.52 0.32
C GLU A 369 -10.12 -12.32 1.27
N THR A 370 -9.32 -12.35 2.35
CA THR A 370 -9.32 -11.29 3.37
C THR A 370 -8.01 -10.54 3.45
N ASP A 371 -6.87 -11.19 3.20
CA ASP A 371 -5.55 -10.64 3.55
C ASP A 371 -4.74 -10.25 2.30
N LEU A 372 -5.21 -10.63 1.10
CA LEU A 372 -4.48 -10.47 -0.15
C LEU A 372 -4.27 -9.00 -0.54
N ALA A 373 -5.29 -8.17 -0.37
CA ALA A 373 -5.21 -6.74 -0.66
C ALA A 373 -4.21 -6.04 0.29
N ASP A 374 -4.35 -6.27 1.60
CA ASP A 374 -3.47 -5.72 2.63
C ASP A 374 -2.01 -6.16 2.42
N CYS A 375 -1.78 -7.45 2.11
CA CYS A 375 -0.45 -7.95 1.78
C CYS A 375 0.11 -7.31 0.50
N SER A 376 -0.74 -7.08 -0.52
CA SER A 376 -0.33 -6.38 -1.74
C SER A 376 0.12 -4.94 -1.45
N TYR A 377 -0.61 -4.20 -0.62
CA TYR A 377 -0.23 -2.86 -0.18
C TYR A 377 1.12 -2.87 0.52
N MET A 378 1.29 -3.74 1.52
CA MET A 378 2.54 -3.85 2.27
C MET A 378 3.74 -4.14 1.38
N ILE A 379 3.60 -5.08 0.42
CA ILE A 379 4.67 -5.36 -0.54
C ILE A 379 4.94 -4.13 -1.42
N ALA A 380 3.90 -3.44 -1.90
CA ALA A 380 4.06 -2.28 -2.76
C ALA A 380 4.74 -1.09 -2.05
N GLU A 381 4.57 -0.96 -0.73
CA GLU A 381 5.28 0.02 0.10
C GLU A 381 6.73 -0.38 0.42
N ALA A 382 7.00 -1.67 0.62
CA ALA A 382 8.33 -2.15 1.01
C ALA A 382 9.36 -2.14 -0.14
N VAL A 383 8.92 -2.03 -1.39
CA VAL A 383 9.79 -2.20 -2.58
C VAL A 383 10.25 -0.89 -3.19
N ASN A 384 11.52 -0.85 -3.59
CA ASN A 384 12.11 0.32 -4.24
C ASN A 384 11.92 0.32 -5.77
N ASN A 385 11.97 -0.84 -6.42
CA ASN A 385 11.80 -0.94 -7.86
C ASN A 385 10.31 -0.99 -8.23
N ARG A 386 9.75 0.19 -8.53
CA ARG A 386 8.31 0.35 -8.81
C ARG A 386 7.88 -0.22 -10.17
N ARG A 387 8.81 -0.47 -11.11
CA ARG A 387 8.55 -1.16 -12.39
C ARG A 387 9.08 -2.60 -12.35
N ALA A 388 8.66 -3.34 -11.34
CA ALA A 388 8.94 -4.76 -11.22
C ALA A 388 7.66 -5.54 -10.88
N LEU A 389 7.70 -6.85 -11.08
CA LEU A 389 6.65 -7.74 -10.62
C LEU A 389 6.90 -8.04 -9.15
N ASN A 390 5.96 -7.65 -8.30
CA ASN A 390 6.01 -7.94 -6.87
C ASN A 390 5.58 -9.38 -6.61
N ILE A 391 6.44 -10.14 -5.94
CA ILE A 391 6.22 -11.54 -5.58
C ILE A 391 6.43 -11.70 -4.08
N GLY A 392 5.37 -12.03 -3.34
CA GLY A 392 5.44 -12.42 -1.94
C GLY A 392 5.65 -13.93 -1.80
N LEU A 393 6.75 -14.34 -1.15
CA LEU A 393 6.99 -15.73 -0.74
C LEU A 393 6.56 -15.89 0.70
N VAL A 394 5.44 -16.58 0.91
CA VAL A 394 4.78 -16.70 2.23
C VAL A 394 4.79 -18.14 2.73
N GLN A 395 4.60 -18.36 4.03
CA GLN A 395 4.56 -19.71 4.60
C GLN A 395 3.34 -20.51 4.13
N LYS A 396 2.17 -19.88 4.00
CA LYS A 396 0.93 -20.59 3.65
C LYS A 396 -0.11 -19.67 3.01
N LEU A 397 -0.77 -20.17 1.95
CA LEU A 397 -1.96 -19.56 1.36
C LEU A 397 -3.17 -20.47 1.54
N THR A 398 -4.29 -19.89 1.94
CA THR A 398 -5.58 -20.59 2.11
C THR A 398 -6.69 -19.86 1.37
N ALA A 399 -7.57 -20.62 0.70
CA ALA A 399 -8.81 -20.09 0.15
C ALA A 399 -9.92 -20.10 1.21
N ALA A 400 -11.07 -19.49 0.90
CA ALA A 400 -12.21 -19.34 1.81
C ALA A 400 -12.80 -20.66 2.30
N ASP A 401 -12.66 -21.74 1.53
CA ASP A 401 -13.08 -23.08 1.91
C ASP A 401 -12.04 -23.83 2.78
N GLY A 402 -10.95 -23.16 3.13
CA GLY A 402 -9.83 -23.69 3.91
C GLY A 402 -8.84 -24.54 3.10
N THR A 403 -9.02 -24.66 1.78
CA THR A 403 -8.08 -25.38 0.93
C THR A 403 -6.78 -24.60 0.74
N SER A 404 -5.66 -25.30 0.71
CA SER A 404 -4.36 -24.68 0.46
C SER A 404 -4.20 -24.29 -1.01
N ARG A 405 -3.65 -23.11 -1.24
CA ARG A 405 -3.27 -22.60 -2.55
C ARG A 405 -1.75 -22.57 -2.66
N THR A 406 -1.23 -22.87 -3.85
CA THR A 406 0.21 -22.82 -4.11
C THR A 406 0.64 -21.41 -4.50
N ALA A 407 -0.17 -20.71 -5.31
CA ALA A 407 0.05 -19.32 -5.68
C ALA A 407 -1.26 -18.62 -6.06
N VAL A 408 -1.26 -17.29 -6.00
CA VAL A 408 -2.38 -16.44 -6.41
C VAL A 408 -1.87 -15.07 -6.89
N THR A 409 -2.59 -14.44 -7.81
CA THR A 409 -2.37 -13.04 -8.21
C THR A 409 -3.40 -12.15 -7.52
N ALA A 410 -2.97 -11.01 -6.98
CA ALA A 410 -3.84 -10.09 -6.24
C ALA A 410 -4.88 -9.39 -7.13
N GLY A 411 -4.63 -9.30 -8.44
CA GLY A 411 -5.58 -8.85 -9.44
C GLY A 411 -5.31 -9.46 -10.81
N THR A 412 -6.27 -9.35 -11.74
CA THR A 412 -6.15 -9.83 -13.12
C THR A 412 -6.94 -8.90 -14.06
N PRO A 413 -6.27 -7.95 -14.76
CA PRO A 413 -4.87 -7.56 -14.61
C PRO A 413 -4.53 -6.99 -13.23
N GLY A 414 -3.25 -6.96 -12.88
CA GLY A 414 -2.71 -6.22 -11.74
C GLY A 414 -2.13 -4.87 -12.15
N MET A 415 -1.88 -4.01 -11.15
CA MET A 415 -1.31 -2.68 -11.34
C MET A 415 0.17 -2.66 -10.97
N ILE A 416 0.93 -1.79 -11.64
CA ILE A 416 2.35 -1.52 -11.34
C ILE A 416 2.52 -0.02 -11.12
N LEU A 417 3.69 0.40 -10.62
CA LEU A 417 4.01 1.83 -10.45
C LEU A 417 3.03 2.60 -9.53
N SER A 418 2.35 1.87 -8.65
CA SER A 418 1.48 2.40 -7.61
C SER A 418 1.83 1.77 -6.28
N SER A 419 2.12 2.57 -5.25
CA SER A 419 2.29 2.08 -3.88
C SER A 419 0.95 1.71 -3.23
N ALA A 420 -0.14 2.34 -3.66
CA ALA A 420 -1.47 2.14 -3.10
C ALA A 420 -2.35 1.21 -3.96
N THR A 421 -1.82 0.12 -4.54
CA THR A 421 -2.67 -0.86 -5.26
C THR A 421 -2.92 -2.13 -4.43
N PRO A 422 -4.20 -2.55 -4.27
CA PRO A 422 -4.54 -3.86 -3.73
C PRO A 422 -4.30 -5.00 -4.74
N HIS A 423 -3.95 -4.68 -5.99
CA HIS A 423 -3.77 -5.61 -7.10
C HIS A 423 -2.33 -5.60 -7.65
N GLY A 424 -1.35 -5.37 -6.78
CA GLY A 424 0.03 -5.13 -7.16
C GLY A 424 0.97 -6.33 -7.11
N CYS A 425 0.52 -7.48 -6.57
CA CYS A 425 1.43 -8.60 -6.29
C CYS A 425 0.94 -9.99 -6.74
N ILE A 426 1.89 -10.93 -6.78
CA ILE A 426 1.67 -12.38 -6.82
C ILE A 426 2.15 -12.95 -5.49
N LEU A 427 1.37 -13.83 -4.88
CA LEU A 427 1.80 -14.56 -3.69
C LEU A 427 2.04 -16.03 -4.02
N ALA A 428 3.06 -16.63 -3.43
CA ALA A 428 3.39 -18.04 -3.56
C ALA A 428 3.73 -18.65 -2.19
N ALA A 429 3.16 -19.83 -1.91
CA ALA A 429 3.44 -20.58 -0.69
C ALA A 429 4.81 -21.26 -0.79
N TRP A 430 5.84 -20.65 -0.19
CA TRP A 430 7.23 -21.08 -0.27
C TRP A 430 7.46 -22.59 0.01
N PRO A 431 6.82 -23.22 1.01
CA PRO A 431 7.03 -24.64 1.30
C PRO A 431 6.71 -25.60 0.15
N ASP A 432 5.83 -25.20 -0.78
CA ASP A 432 5.47 -26.03 -1.94
C ASP A 432 6.56 -26.04 -3.02
N PHE A 433 7.52 -25.12 -2.92
CA PHE A 433 8.50 -24.84 -3.96
C PHE A 433 9.96 -24.97 -3.54
N LYS A 434 10.26 -24.94 -2.24
CA LYS A 434 11.64 -24.89 -1.73
C LYS A 434 12.57 -26.00 -2.25
N ASP A 435 12.01 -27.18 -2.54
CA ASP A 435 12.76 -28.33 -3.07
C ASP A 435 12.67 -28.44 -4.62
N ASN A 436 11.99 -27.50 -5.29
CA ASN A 436 11.74 -27.52 -6.72
C ASN A 436 11.56 -26.09 -7.31
N ILE A 437 12.65 -25.33 -7.34
CA ILE A 437 12.70 -24.00 -7.95
C ILE A 437 12.23 -23.97 -9.42
N PRO A 438 12.48 -25.00 -10.24
CA PRO A 438 11.87 -25.06 -11.58
C PRO A 438 10.34 -25.00 -11.55
N LEU A 439 9.68 -25.64 -10.58
CA LEU A 439 8.22 -25.56 -10.43
C LEU A 439 7.77 -24.16 -10.03
N LEU A 440 8.50 -23.48 -9.12
CA LEU A 440 8.25 -22.07 -8.80
C LEU A 440 8.27 -21.21 -10.05
N ALA A 441 9.28 -21.37 -10.89
CA ALA A 441 9.40 -20.61 -12.13
C ALA A 441 8.26 -20.88 -13.13
N ASP A 442 7.74 -22.11 -13.21
CA ASP A 442 6.54 -22.42 -14.01
C ASP A 442 5.33 -21.69 -13.44
N THR A 443 5.11 -21.79 -12.14
CA THR A 443 3.96 -21.15 -11.46
C THR A 443 4.02 -19.63 -11.55
N LEU A 444 5.18 -19.00 -11.37
CA LEU A 444 5.33 -17.56 -11.51
C LEU A 444 5.05 -17.08 -12.95
N VAL A 445 5.42 -17.86 -13.96
CA VAL A 445 5.09 -17.55 -15.35
C VAL A 445 3.58 -17.63 -15.60
N GLU A 446 2.91 -18.62 -15.02
CA GLU A 446 1.45 -18.75 -15.10
C GLU A 446 0.75 -17.56 -14.42
N GLN A 447 1.18 -17.22 -13.20
CA GLN A 447 0.63 -16.07 -12.46
C GLN A 447 0.95 -14.74 -13.14
N LEU A 448 2.12 -14.57 -13.74
CA LEU A 448 2.49 -13.37 -14.53
C LEU A 448 1.52 -13.14 -15.70
N ILE A 449 1.07 -14.18 -16.37
CA ILE A 449 0.12 -14.05 -17.49
C ILE A 449 -1.23 -13.57 -16.99
N ALA A 450 -1.70 -14.13 -15.87
CA ALA A 450 -2.91 -13.69 -15.21
C ALA A 450 -2.75 -12.22 -14.73
N PHE A 451 -1.65 -11.90 -14.07
CA PHE A 451 -1.31 -10.55 -13.64
C PHE A 451 -1.29 -9.55 -14.81
N CYS A 452 -0.80 -9.93 -15.99
CA CYS A 452 -0.86 -9.07 -17.18
C CYS A 452 -2.24 -9.00 -17.85
N GLY A 453 -3.28 -9.63 -17.28
CA GLY A 453 -4.65 -9.61 -17.82
C GLY A 453 -4.79 -10.29 -19.18
N ILE A 454 -3.88 -11.23 -19.49
CA ILE A 454 -3.86 -11.92 -20.78
C ILE A 454 -4.88 -13.05 -20.77
N ASP A 455 -5.95 -12.85 -21.51
CA ASP A 455 -7.00 -13.86 -21.70
C ASP A 455 -6.48 -15.06 -22.51
N LEU A 456 -6.67 -16.26 -21.97
CA LEU A 456 -6.31 -17.53 -22.56
C LEU A 456 -7.49 -18.21 -23.29
N GLU A 457 -8.70 -17.65 -23.22
CA GLU A 457 -9.85 -18.11 -23.97
C GLU A 457 -9.57 -18.00 -25.48
N GLY A 458 -9.33 -19.15 -26.13
CA GLY A 458 -8.98 -19.24 -27.55
C GLY A 458 -7.58 -19.81 -27.81
N THR A 459 -6.70 -19.84 -26.80
CA THR A 459 -5.52 -20.70 -26.86
C THR A 459 -5.93 -22.15 -26.64
N GLN A 460 -5.54 -23.06 -27.53
CA GLN A 460 -5.86 -24.49 -27.46
C GLN A 460 -5.13 -25.17 -26.28
N GLN A 461 -5.48 -24.82 -25.04
CA GLN A 461 -5.09 -25.57 -23.87
C GLN A 461 -6.09 -26.69 -23.63
N VAL A 462 -5.56 -27.90 -23.51
CA VAL A 462 -6.32 -29.06 -23.02
C VAL A 462 -6.38 -28.93 -21.50
N GLU A 463 -7.58 -29.01 -20.91
CA GLU A 463 -7.78 -29.06 -19.46
C GLU A 463 -6.78 -30.03 -18.79
N GLY A 464 -6.03 -29.54 -17.82
CA GLY A 464 -5.06 -30.34 -17.04
C GLY A 464 -3.65 -30.47 -17.64
N GLN A 465 -3.32 -29.76 -18.73
CA GLN A 465 -1.93 -29.61 -19.18
C GLN A 465 -1.31 -28.30 -18.68
N PRO A 466 -0.01 -28.33 -18.30
CA PRO A 466 0.72 -27.11 -17.90
C PRO A 466 0.69 -26.08 -19.01
N LEU A 467 0.61 -24.81 -18.64
CA LEU A 467 0.52 -23.73 -19.60
C LEU A 467 1.78 -23.68 -20.47
N VAL A 468 1.58 -23.82 -21.78
CA VAL A 468 2.66 -23.66 -22.77
C VAL A 468 2.61 -22.23 -23.29
N LEU A 469 3.56 -21.42 -22.83
CA LEU A 469 3.79 -20.10 -23.39
C LEU A 469 3.93 -20.19 -24.92
N ASN A 470 3.14 -19.41 -25.64
CA ASN A 470 3.13 -19.39 -27.11
C ASN A 470 3.44 -17.99 -27.65
N ARG A 471 3.53 -17.87 -28.98
CA ARG A 471 3.89 -16.61 -29.64
C ARG A 471 2.88 -15.49 -29.43
N GLU A 472 1.61 -15.82 -29.21
CA GLU A 472 0.55 -14.85 -28.98
C GLU A 472 0.63 -14.28 -27.56
N ILE A 473 0.74 -15.15 -26.55
CA ILE A 473 0.98 -14.75 -25.16
C ILE A 473 2.24 -13.87 -25.07
N ALA A 474 3.33 -14.31 -25.70
CA ALA A 474 4.57 -13.54 -25.75
C ALA A 474 4.44 -12.20 -26.49
N TRP A 475 3.56 -12.10 -27.48
CA TRP A 475 3.32 -10.83 -28.17
C TRP A 475 2.62 -9.82 -27.26
N ARG A 476 1.71 -10.29 -26.39
CA ARG A 476 0.98 -9.48 -25.41
C ARG A 476 1.88 -9.09 -24.23
N LEU A 477 2.58 -10.05 -23.61
CA LEU A 477 3.53 -9.79 -22.53
C LEU A 477 4.55 -8.72 -22.93
N ARG A 478 5.16 -8.86 -24.11
CA ARG A 478 6.14 -7.88 -24.61
C ARG A 478 5.61 -6.46 -24.78
N ARG A 479 4.30 -6.24 -24.78
CA ARG A 479 3.66 -4.91 -24.86
C ARG A 479 3.13 -4.43 -23.52
N HIS A 480 3.08 -5.27 -22.50
CA HIS A 480 2.62 -4.84 -21.19
C HIS A 480 3.59 -3.78 -20.61
N PRO A 481 3.10 -2.72 -19.92
CA PRO A 481 3.95 -1.69 -19.31
C PRO A 481 5.02 -2.22 -18.35
N LEU A 482 4.76 -3.37 -17.73
CA LEU A 482 5.70 -4.09 -16.86
C LEU A 482 7.03 -4.44 -17.55
N PHE A 483 7.01 -4.67 -18.87
CA PHE A 483 8.21 -5.06 -19.62
C PHE A 483 8.90 -3.86 -20.24
N TYR A 484 10.23 -3.94 -20.34
CA TYR A 484 11.09 -2.93 -20.97
C TYR A 484 12.09 -3.59 -21.94
N ASN A 485 12.78 -2.81 -22.77
CA ASN A 485 13.79 -3.34 -23.68
C ASN A 485 15.01 -3.82 -22.90
N ALA A 486 15.37 -5.10 -23.05
CA ALA A 486 16.61 -5.66 -22.52
C ALA A 486 17.74 -5.27 -23.47
N GLU A 487 18.59 -4.30 -23.07
CA GLU A 487 19.76 -3.85 -23.85
C GLU A 487 20.70 -4.98 -24.26
#